data_AF-A0A1Y1R1S4-F1
#
_entry.id   AF-A0A1Y1R1S4-F1
#
_cell.length_a   1.000
_cell.length_b   1.000
_cell.length_c   1.000
_cell.angle_alpha   90.00
_cell.angle_beta   90.00
_cell.angle_gamma   90.00
#
_symmetry.space_group_name_H-M   'P 1'
#
loop_
_entity.id
_entity.type
_entity.pdbx_description
1 polymer ?
#
loop_
_entity_poly.entity_id
_entity_poly.type
_entity_poly.pdbx_seq_one_letter_code
_entity_poly.pdbx_strand_id
1 'polypeptide(L)'
;MTGSTPSVTPGEFVETAGIWINDPKHGVQFKVQHIKTVTPTTLEGIEKYLGSGMVKGIGPHFAKRLVKAFGEAVFDIIEETPDRLMELEGIGKKRREKITSAWSEQKVVREIMVFLQSHGVGTARAVRIYKTYGDQAVAKVQENPYRLALDIHGIGFKTADQLAMQLGIDRVSLIRAQAGVRHVLQEYSGEGHCAQAFQSLVDASVKLLEIPEATIKQAIQVEMDEERLTPETIDGEPCLFLMPLHRAEQGVANHVLRLSQGESGWAAIDLDKALPWVEAKNNIQLSSSQKDAVALAVQKKFCIITGGPGVGKTTVVNSILNIIAAKRAHVTLCAPTGHAAKRLSESTDQEATTIHRLLEFDPKAFDFKRNADNPLETDLLVVDESSMVDIVLMNQLLRAVPDNAAVLLVGDVDQLPSVGPGSVLNDLIEEDSVSVARLTEIFRQAATSQIITGAHAINRGQSPKPTRKGDETDFYYLTVEEPEELFSKLMAVVTRRLPERFGFDPVKDIQVLAPMNRGGLGARSLNVALQ
;
A
#
# COMPACT_ATOMS: atom_id res chain seq x y z
N MET A 1 24.24 -5.35 7.62
CA MET A 1 24.51 -6.13 8.85
C MET A 1 23.71 -7.40 8.83
N THR A 2 24.29 -8.53 9.20
CA THR A 2 23.59 -9.81 9.33
C THR A 2 23.84 -10.42 10.71
N GLY A 3 22.79 -10.96 11.35
CA GLY A 3 22.84 -11.49 12.72
C GLY A 3 21.47 -11.41 13.42
N SER A 4 21.27 -12.24 14.46
CA SER A 4 20.08 -12.17 15.31
C SER A 4 20.13 -10.88 16.13
N THR A 5 19.35 -9.89 15.73
CA THR A 5 19.34 -8.56 16.34
C THR A 5 17.92 -8.22 16.80
N PRO A 6 17.74 -7.44 17.89
CA PRO A 6 16.50 -6.70 18.12
C PRO A 6 16.23 -5.80 16.90
N SER A 7 14.96 -5.55 16.55
CA SER A 7 14.62 -4.73 15.39
C SER A 7 15.20 -3.31 15.52
N VAL A 8 16.18 -2.96 14.69
CA VAL A 8 16.75 -1.61 14.63
C VAL A 8 16.10 -0.86 13.48
N THR A 9 15.52 0.32 13.76
CA THR A 9 14.89 1.17 12.74
C THR A 9 15.75 2.35 12.30
N PRO A 10 15.62 2.85 11.05
CA PRO A 10 16.34 4.02 10.58
C PRO A 10 16.14 5.22 11.52
N GLY A 11 17.23 5.71 12.11
CA GLY A 11 17.22 6.80 13.09
C GLY A 11 17.54 6.37 14.53
N GLU A 12 17.72 5.08 14.81
CA GLU A 12 18.23 4.56 16.08
C GLU A 12 19.76 4.44 16.06
N PHE A 13 20.39 4.74 17.20
CA PHE A 13 21.83 4.61 17.36
C PHE A 13 22.16 3.23 17.93
N VAL A 14 23.11 2.55 17.30
CA VAL A 14 23.56 1.23 17.71
C VAL A 14 25.07 1.18 17.78
N GLU A 15 25.59 0.66 18.87
CA GLU A 15 26.96 0.17 18.92
C GLU A 15 26.96 -1.30 18.51
N THR A 16 27.84 -1.66 17.58
CA THR A 16 27.94 -3.00 17.04
C THR A 16 29.35 -3.52 17.07
N ALA A 17 29.54 -4.70 17.64
CA ALA A 17 30.78 -5.48 17.53
C ALA A 17 30.53 -6.70 16.65
N GLY A 18 31.44 -6.97 15.73
CA GLY A 18 31.24 -8.01 14.72
C GLY A 18 32.45 -8.18 13.80
N ILE A 19 32.29 -9.07 12.84
CA ILE A 19 33.31 -9.40 11.84
C ILE A 19 32.80 -9.10 10.44
N TRP A 20 33.67 -8.59 9.57
CA TRP A 20 33.38 -8.49 8.15
C TRP A 20 33.52 -9.87 7.52
N ILE A 21 32.48 -10.33 6.84
CA ILE A 21 32.44 -11.57 6.08
C ILE A 21 31.96 -11.28 4.66
N ASN A 22 32.48 -12.02 3.69
CA ASN A 22 32.04 -11.91 2.30
C ASN A 22 31.11 -13.10 1.99
N ASP A 23 29.80 -12.83 1.86
CA ASP A 23 28.77 -13.84 1.65
C ASP A 23 28.51 -14.09 0.15
N PRO A 24 28.47 -15.33 -0.34
CA PRO A 24 28.27 -15.64 -1.77
C PRO A 24 26.95 -15.15 -2.36
N LYS A 25 25.87 -14.99 -1.57
CA LYS A 25 24.55 -14.55 -2.04
C LYS A 25 24.30 -13.05 -1.85
N HIS A 26 25.07 -12.39 -0.99
CA HIS A 26 24.76 -11.03 -0.53
C HIS A 26 25.97 -10.07 -0.44
N GLY A 27 27.18 -10.49 -0.84
CA GLY A 27 28.39 -9.66 -0.88
C GLY A 27 29.03 -9.41 0.49
N VAL A 28 29.84 -8.35 0.61
CA VAL A 28 30.51 -7.99 1.87
C VAL A 28 29.48 -7.56 2.91
N GLN A 29 29.41 -8.31 4.00
CA GLN A 29 28.48 -8.10 5.10
C GLN A 29 29.22 -7.97 6.43
N PHE A 30 28.80 -7.02 7.25
CA PHE A 30 29.20 -6.98 8.66
C PHE A 30 28.30 -7.91 9.47
N LYS A 31 28.84 -9.06 9.91
CA LYS A 31 28.14 -10.01 10.76
C LYS A 31 28.26 -9.57 12.21
N VAL A 32 27.14 -9.16 12.78
CA VAL A 32 27.08 -8.59 14.12
C VAL A 32 27.03 -9.72 15.14
N GLN A 33 27.99 -9.74 16.06
CA GLN A 33 28.02 -10.66 17.19
C GLN A 33 27.32 -10.05 18.41
N HIS A 34 27.48 -8.74 18.60
CA HIS A 34 26.78 -7.97 19.63
C HIS A 34 26.27 -6.66 19.07
N ILE A 35 24.99 -6.37 19.33
CA ILE A 35 24.35 -5.09 19.06
C ILE A 35 23.78 -4.54 20.35
N LYS A 36 24.04 -3.28 20.64
CA LYS A 36 23.44 -2.56 21.76
C LYS A 36 22.77 -1.31 21.21
N THR A 37 21.46 -1.23 21.36
CA THR A 37 20.71 0.01 21.15
C THR A 37 21.11 0.97 22.26
N VAL A 38 21.71 2.09 21.87
CA VAL A 38 22.08 3.14 22.82
C VAL A 38 20.92 4.12 22.89
N THR A 39 20.45 4.42 24.11
CA THR A 39 19.58 5.57 24.32
C THR A 39 20.31 6.81 23.79
N PRO A 40 19.64 7.71 23.03
CA PRO A 40 20.27 8.96 22.66
C PRO A 40 20.28 9.86 23.91
N THR A 41 21.27 9.65 24.77
CA THR A 41 21.89 10.76 25.52
C THR A 41 22.78 11.60 24.60
N THR A 42 22.88 11.24 23.32
CA THR A 42 23.69 11.94 22.36
C THR A 42 23.11 13.33 22.07
N LEU A 43 24.01 14.30 22.02
CA LEU A 43 23.81 15.68 21.61
C LEU A 43 22.86 15.84 20.40
N GLU A 44 22.86 14.90 19.45
CA GLU A 44 21.97 14.92 18.27
C GLU A 44 20.48 14.72 18.60
N GLY A 45 20.13 13.94 19.63
CA GLY A 45 18.74 13.77 20.08
C GLY A 45 18.18 15.05 20.68
N ILE A 46 19.00 15.72 21.49
CA ILE A 46 18.74 17.04 22.07
C ILE A 46 18.58 18.08 20.96
N GLU A 47 19.45 18.04 19.94
CA GLU A 47 19.40 18.93 18.77
C GLU A 47 18.09 18.74 17.99
N LYS A 48 17.70 17.49 17.70
CA LYS A 48 16.45 17.21 16.98
C LYS A 48 15.21 17.64 17.77
N TYR A 49 15.18 17.45 19.08
CA TYR A 49 14.07 17.92 19.92
C TYR A 49 13.95 19.44 19.90
N LEU A 50 15.03 20.14 20.21
CA LEU A 50 15.07 21.60 20.20
C LEU A 50 14.76 22.17 18.80
N GLY A 51 15.18 21.46 17.74
CA GLY A 51 14.95 21.85 16.34
C GLY A 51 13.60 21.44 15.76
N SER A 52 12.80 20.63 16.47
CA SER A 52 11.52 20.09 15.97
C SER A 52 10.40 21.13 15.84
N GLY A 53 10.63 22.36 16.32
CA GLY A 53 9.64 23.44 16.34
C GLY A 53 8.70 23.44 17.54
N MET A 54 8.89 22.51 18.49
CA MET A 54 8.11 22.41 19.74
C MET A 54 8.40 23.58 20.69
N VAL A 55 9.66 23.99 20.82
CA VAL A 55 10.05 25.17 21.62
C VAL A 55 10.03 26.42 20.74
N LYS A 56 8.96 27.21 20.86
CA LYS A 56 8.81 28.46 20.10
C LYS A 56 9.98 29.40 20.37
N GLY A 57 10.77 29.69 19.34
CA GLY A 57 11.96 30.55 19.44
C GLY A 57 13.28 29.81 19.21
N ILE A 58 13.26 28.47 19.18
CA ILE A 58 14.41 27.64 18.80
C ILE A 58 14.11 26.95 17.47
N GLY A 59 14.82 27.36 16.42
CA GLY A 59 14.82 26.68 15.13
C GLY A 59 16.00 25.70 15.01
N PRO A 60 16.05 24.85 13.96
CA PRO A 60 17.10 23.84 13.78
C PRO A 60 18.53 24.41 13.89
N HIS A 61 18.75 25.61 13.36
CA HIS A 61 20.02 26.31 13.44
C HIS A 61 20.41 26.68 14.89
N PHE A 62 19.46 27.16 15.70
CA PHE A 62 19.72 27.51 17.10
C PHE A 62 19.83 26.27 17.98
N ALA A 63 19.06 25.22 17.70
CA ALA A 63 19.18 23.93 18.37
C ALA A 63 20.60 23.38 18.26
N LYS A 64 21.16 23.37 17.03
CA LYS A 64 22.54 22.94 16.79
C LYS A 64 23.57 23.76 17.56
N ARG A 65 23.37 25.09 17.64
CA ARG A 65 24.27 25.99 18.37
C ARG A 65 24.18 25.82 19.88
N LEU A 66 22.97 25.68 20.41
CA LEU A 66 22.69 25.45 21.82
C LEU A 66 23.34 24.15 22.29
N VAL A 67 23.14 23.07 21.54
CA VAL A 67 23.75 21.77 21.82
C VAL A 67 25.27 21.82 21.71
N LYS A 68 25.82 22.51 20.70
CA LYS A 68 27.26 22.66 20.54
C LYS A 68 27.91 23.43 21.69
N ALA A 69 27.21 24.41 22.26
CA ALA A 69 27.75 25.26 23.33
C ALA A 69 27.55 24.70 24.74
N PHE A 70 26.42 24.02 24.97
CA PHE A 70 25.99 23.63 26.31
C PHE A 70 25.87 22.11 26.51
N GLY A 71 26.04 21.34 25.45
CA GLY A 71 26.09 19.89 25.53
C GLY A 71 24.77 19.27 26.01
N GLU A 72 24.89 18.23 26.84
CA GLU A 72 23.76 17.56 27.49
C GLU A 72 23.06 18.45 28.53
N ALA A 73 23.79 19.42 29.09
CA ALA A 73 23.30 20.35 30.11
C ALA A 73 22.48 21.52 29.53
N VAL A 74 22.23 21.54 28.21
CA VAL A 74 21.50 22.64 27.57
C VAL A 74 20.10 22.84 28.15
N PHE A 75 19.47 21.76 28.62
CA PHE A 75 18.15 21.80 29.23
C PHE A 75 18.18 22.44 30.61
N ASP A 76 19.14 22.03 31.45
CA ASP A 76 19.30 22.55 32.79
C ASP A 76 19.70 24.04 32.74
N ILE A 77 20.42 24.45 31.69
CA ILE A 77 20.72 25.86 31.45
C ILE A 77 19.46 26.66 31.08
N ILE A 78 18.55 26.13 30.26
CA ILE A 78 17.30 26.83 29.94
C ILE A 78 16.39 26.95 31.18
N GLU A 79 16.44 25.98 32.09
CA GLU A 79 15.57 25.90 33.28
C GLU A 79 16.14 26.65 34.50
N GLU A 80 17.39 26.39 34.88
CA GLU A 80 17.99 26.91 36.12
C GLU A 80 18.81 28.18 35.90
N THR A 81 19.43 28.34 34.73
CA THR A 81 20.33 29.48 34.44
C THR A 81 20.10 30.11 33.05
N PRO A 82 18.87 30.58 32.73
CA PRO A 82 18.49 31.03 31.40
C PRO A 82 19.27 32.26 30.91
N ASP A 83 19.91 33.01 31.81
CA ASP A 83 20.76 34.14 31.43
C ASP A 83 21.99 33.73 30.61
N ARG A 84 22.49 32.50 30.79
CA ARG A 84 23.60 31.95 30.00
C ARG A 84 23.26 31.78 28.53
N LEU A 85 21.97 31.69 28.17
CA LEU A 85 21.56 31.63 26.77
C LEU A 85 21.98 32.87 25.97
N MET A 86 22.18 34.01 26.65
CA MET A 86 22.66 35.26 26.03
C MET A 86 24.16 35.24 25.71
N GLU A 87 24.92 34.24 26.17
CA GLU A 87 26.32 34.01 25.76
C GLU A 87 26.42 33.65 24.27
N LEU A 88 25.31 33.22 23.64
CA LEU A 88 25.25 32.86 22.23
C LEU A 88 24.81 34.02 21.34
N GLU A 89 25.63 34.36 20.34
CA GLU A 89 25.27 35.39 19.34
C GLU A 89 23.91 35.11 18.70
N GLY A 90 22.98 36.08 18.74
CA GLY A 90 21.64 35.96 18.14
C GLY A 90 20.53 35.54 19.10
N ILE A 91 20.82 35.32 20.39
CA ILE A 91 19.83 35.17 21.47
C ILE A 91 19.87 36.40 22.37
N GLY A 92 19.08 37.43 22.02
CA GLY A 92 18.90 38.63 22.86
C GLY A 92 17.79 38.46 23.90
N LYS A 93 17.63 39.46 24.80
CA LYS A 93 16.67 39.47 25.92
C LYS A 93 15.25 39.01 25.55
N LYS A 94 14.68 39.55 24.46
CA LYS A 94 13.35 39.15 23.95
C LYS A 94 13.26 37.69 23.54
N ARG A 95 14.31 37.12 22.94
CA ARG A 95 14.32 35.73 22.48
C ARG A 95 14.56 34.78 23.66
N ARG A 96 15.38 35.18 24.65
CA ARG A 96 15.51 34.47 25.93
C ARG A 96 14.16 34.37 26.63
N GLU A 97 13.46 35.49 26.83
CA GLU A 97 12.13 35.49 27.47
C GLU A 97 11.13 34.58 26.75
N LYS A 98 11.13 34.59 25.41
CA LYS A 98 10.29 33.71 24.59
C LYS A 98 10.67 32.23 24.71
N ILE A 99 11.97 31.92 24.77
CA ILE A 99 12.46 30.56 24.97
C ILE A 99 12.09 30.08 26.37
N THR A 100 12.31 30.88 27.41
CA THR A 100 12.01 30.51 28.80
C THR A 100 10.51 30.32 29.03
N SER A 101 9.66 31.20 28.48
CA SER A 101 8.20 31.05 28.59
C SER A 101 7.71 29.82 27.82
N ALA A 102 8.21 29.60 26.60
CA ALA A 102 7.90 28.40 25.83
C ALA A 102 8.44 27.14 26.52
N TRP A 103 9.59 27.22 27.19
CA TRP A 103 10.19 26.10 27.92
C TRP A 103 9.36 25.71 29.14
N SER A 104 8.87 26.68 29.92
CA SER A 104 7.99 26.41 31.05
C SER A 104 6.67 25.76 30.62
N GLU A 105 6.12 26.18 29.47
CA GLU A 105 4.93 25.55 28.86
C GLU A 105 5.24 24.14 28.34
N GLN A 106 6.51 23.83 28.03
CA GLN A 106 6.96 22.56 27.44
C GLN A 106 7.58 21.59 28.46
N LYS A 107 7.59 21.91 29.76
CA LYS A 107 8.16 21.03 30.80
C LYS A 107 7.48 19.65 30.83
N VAL A 108 6.15 19.63 30.73
CA VAL A 108 5.35 18.40 30.64
C VAL A 108 5.76 17.57 29.41
N VAL A 109 6.05 18.25 28.29
CA VAL A 109 6.52 17.60 27.05
C VAL A 109 7.89 16.95 27.25
N ARG A 110 8.81 17.61 27.97
CA ARG A 110 10.13 17.03 28.31
C ARG A 110 9.97 15.75 29.12
N GLU A 111 9.16 15.77 30.18
CA GLU A 111 8.96 14.61 31.05
C GLU A 111 8.38 13.42 30.27
N ILE A 112 7.41 13.68 29.38
CA ILE A 112 6.87 12.69 28.45
C ILE A 112 7.95 12.14 27.52
N MET A 113 8.78 13.01 26.94
CA MET A 113 9.84 12.59 26.01
C MET A 113 10.91 11.75 26.70
N VAL A 114 11.35 12.14 27.90
CA VAL A 114 12.31 11.40 28.71
C VAL A 114 11.72 10.04 29.10
N PHE A 115 10.45 10.00 29.52
CA PHE A 115 9.76 8.75 29.82
C PHE A 115 9.69 7.82 28.60
N LEU A 116 9.27 8.32 27.43
CA LEU A 116 9.15 7.50 26.23
C LEU A 116 10.52 6.97 25.77
N GLN A 117 11.56 7.82 25.83
CA GLN A 117 12.92 7.43 25.44
C GLN A 117 13.56 6.46 26.44
N SER A 118 13.31 6.62 27.75
CA SER A 118 13.81 5.69 28.76
C SER A 118 13.21 4.29 28.60
N HIS A 119 12.04 4.21 27.97
CA HIS A 119 11.40 2.95 27.57
C HIS A 119 11.56 2.65 26.06
N GLY A 120 12.70 3.04 25.48
CA GLY A 120 13.12 2.56 24.16
C GLY A 120 12.38 3.18 22.96
N VAL A 121 11.53 4.19 23.17
CA VAL A 121 10.84 4.87 22.06
C VAL A 121 11.74 5.95 21.47
N GLY A 122 12.14 5.80 20.21
CA GLY A 122 12.94 6.78 19.50
C GLY A 122 12.27 8.16 19.37
N THR A 123 13.08 9.23 19.30
CA THR A 123 12.63 10.64 19.32
C THR A 123 11.53 10.96 18.29
N ALA A 124 11.63 10.43 17.08
CA ALA A 124 10.62 10.67 16.04
C ALA A 124 9.24 10.06 16.39
N ARG A 125 9.23 8.88 17.02
CA ARG A 125 8.01 8.23 17.51
C ARG A 125 7.45 9.00 18.71
N ALA A 126 8.31 9.38 19.66
CA ALA A 126 7.90 10.12 20.86
C ALA A 126 7.21 11.46 20.51
N VAL A 127 7.72 12.19 19.51
CA VAL A 127 7.06 13.41 18.99
C VAL A 127 5.66 13.10 18.44
N ARG A 128 5.46 11.97 17.76
CA ARG A 128 4.13 11.58 17.24
C ARG A 128 3.18 11.22 18.38
N ILE A 129 3.64 10.46 19.37
CA ILE A 129 2.86 10.11 20.58
C ILE A 129 2.38 11.39 21.27
N TYR A 130 3.27 12.35 21.48
CA TYR A 130 2.89 13.62 22.07
C TYR A 130 1.89 14.39 21.20
N LYS A 131 2.07 14.45 19.88
CA LYS A 131 1.11 15.13 18.99
C LYS A 131 -0.29 14.52 19.05
N THR A 132 -0.40 13.22 19.28
CA THR A 132 -1.70 12.51 19.35
C THR A 132 -2.35 12.61 20.72
N TYR A 133 -1.59 12.47 21.82
CA TYR A 133 -2.15 12.38 23.17
C TYR A 133 -1.91 13.60 24.05
N GLY A 134 -1.07 14.54 23.61
CA GLY A 134 -0.65 15.70 24.40
C GLY A 134 -0.10 15.29 25.76
N ASP A 135 -0.58 15.98 26.78
CA ASP A 135 -0.11 15.81 28.16
C ASP A 135 -0.53 14.47 28.79
N GLN A 136 -1.49 13.76 28.18
CA GLN A 136 -1.94 12.44 28.64
C GLN A 136 -1.10 11.28 28.08
N ALA A 137 -0.04 11.57 27.30
CA ALA A 137 0.75 10.54 26.65
C ALA A 137 1.30 9.49 27.62
N VAL A 138 1.90 9.91 28.74
CA VAL A 138 2.46 8.98 29.75
C VAL A 138 1.35 8.13 30.38
N ALA A 139 0.25 8.76 30.81
CA ALA A 139 -0.86 8.05 31.45
C ALA A 139 -1.48 7.00 30.53
N LYS A 140 -1.77 7.35 29.27
CA LYS A 140 -2.33 6.40 28.28
C LYS A 140 -1.37 5.26 27.95
N VAL A 141 -0.07 5.55 27.88
CA VAL A 141 0.95 4.53 27.61
C VAL A 141 1.12 3.57 28.79
N GLN A 142 1.06 4.08 30.02
CA GLN A 142 1.11 3.24 31.22
C GLN A 142 -0.16 2.39 31.39
N GLU A 143 -1.33 2.92 31.05
CA GLU A 143 -2.60 2.19 31.08
C GLU A 143 -2.63 1.06 30.05
N ASN A 144 -2.30 1.38 28.78
CA ASN A 144 -2.27 0.39 27.71
C ASN A 144 -1.31 0.82 26.59
N PRO A 145 -0.06 0.34 26.58
CA PRO A 145 0.94 0.71 25.58
C PRO A 145 0.60 0.17 24.18
N TYR A 146 -0.24 -0.86 24.08
CA TYR A 146 -0.69 -1.39 22.79
C TYR A 146 -1.61 -0.43 22.03
N ARG A 147 -2.17 0.59 22.69
CA ARG A 147 -2.89 1.68 22.00
C ARG A 147 -2.00 2.44 21.01
N LEU A 148 -0.69 2.48 21.26
CA LEU A 148 0.24 3.13 20.33
C LEU A 148 0.25 2.48 18.95
N ALA A 149 0.03 1.16 18.87
CA ALA A 149 -0.04 0.46 17.60
C ALA A 149 -1.33 0.76 16.81
N LEU A 150 -2.37 1.25 17.49
CA LEU A 150 -3.64 1.63 16.87
C LEU A 150 -3.66 3.11 16.49
N ASP A 151 -3.29 3.98 17.44
CA ASP A 151 -3.55 5.42 17.32
C ASP A 151 -2.40 6.16 16.60
N ILE A 152 -1.25 5.50 16.38
CA ILE A 152 -0.03 6.19 15.92
C ILE A 152 0.62 5.47 14.74
N HIS A 153 0.51 6.12 13.58
CA HIS A 153 1.15 5.66 12.37
C HIS A 153 2.68 5.51 12.50
N GLY A 154 3.18 4.31 12.15
CA GLY A 154 4.59 3.94 12.21
C GLY A 154 5.05 3.36 13.55
N ILE A 155 4.14 3.14 14.50
CA ILE A 155 4.37 2.28 15.66
C ILE A 155 3.58 0.99 15.41
N GLY A 156 4.28 -0.13 15.28
CA GLY A 156 3.65 -1.44 15.10
C GLY A 156 3.55 -2.22 16.41
N PHE A 157 2.84 -3.36 16.37
CA PHE A 157 2.70 -4.27 17.51
C PHE A 157 4.04 -4.61 18.17
N LYS A 158 5.07 -4.97 17.39
CA LYS A 158 6.40 -5.35 17.92
C LYS A 158 7.03 -4.25 18.78
N THR A 159 6.92 -2.99 18.34
CA THR A 159 7.43 -1.84 19.11
C THR A 159 6.61 -1.61 20.37
N ALA A 160 5.27 -1.72 20.28
CA ALA A 160 4.39 -1.61 21.44
C ALA A 160 4.59 -2.74 22.46
N ASP A 161 4.83 -3.98 22.00
CA ASP A 161 5.11 -5.15 22.84
C ASP A 161 6.44 -5.00 23.56
N GLN A 162 7.48 -4.49 22.88
CA GLN A 162 8.76 -4.19 23.53
C GLN A 162 8.62 -3.14 24.64
N LEU A 163 7.84 -2.07 24.39
CA LEU A 163 7.53 -1.05 25.38
C LEU A 163 6.72 -1.64 26.55
N ALA A 164 5.71 -2.47 26.27
CA ALA A 164 4.90 -3.15 27.27
C ALA A 164 5.76 -4.00 28.23
N MET A 165 6.71 -4.75 27.69
CA MET A 165 7.64 -5.56 28.48
C MET A 165 8.53 -4.70 29.38
N GLN A 166 8.99 -3.55 28.91
CA GLN A 166 9.79 -2.62 29.71
C GLN A 166 8.98 -1.93 30.82
N LEU A 167 7.69 -1.73 30.59
CA LEU A 167 6.73 -1.23 31.59
C LEU A 167 6.32 -2.30 32.61
N GLY A 168 6.76 -3.56 32.44
CA GLY A 168 6.46 -4.66 33.35
C GLY A 168 5.09 -5.30 33.14
N ILE A 169 4.48 -5.15 31.97
CA ILE A 169 3.23 -5.84 31.63
C ILE A 169 3.49 -7.34 31.55
N ASP A 170 2.60 -8.11 32.16
CA ASP A 170 2.70 -9.57 32.19
C ASP A 170 2.62 -10.18 30.78
N ARG A 171 3.46 -11.20 30.54
CA ARG A 171 3.58 -11.85 29.22
C ARG A 171 2.31 -12.57 28.78
N VAL A 172 1.48 -13.00 29.71
CA VAL A 172 0.19 -13.66 29.43
C VAL A 172 -1.00 -12.74 29.74
N SER A 173 -0.76 -11.43 29.86
CA SER A 173 -1.82 -10.44 30.08
C SER A 173 -2.84 -10.41 28.92
N LEU A 174 -4.10 -10.17 29.29
CA LEU A 174 -5.20 -10.08 28.33
C LEU A 174 -5.00 -8.94 27.32
N ILE A 175 -4.50 -7.79 27.77
CA ILE A 175 -4.22 -6.63 26.91
C ILE A 175 -3.18 -6.93 25.82
N ARG A 176 -2.17 -7.76 26.14
CA ARG A 176 -1.17 -8.25 25.17
C ARG A 176 -1.80 -9.24 24.20
N ALA A 177 -2.60 -10.17 24.71
CA ALA A 177 -3.33 -11.13 23.89
C ALA A 177 -4.24 -10.44 22.87
N GLN A 178 -5.05 -9.46 23.30
CA GLN A 178 -5.91 -8.67 22.42
C GLN A 178 -5.14 -7.97 21.30
N ALA A 179 -4.06 -7.28 21.66
CA ALA A 179 -3.22 -6.58 20.70
C ALA A 179 -2.51 -7.53 19.72
N GLY A 180 -2.08 -8.69 20.20
CA GLY A 180 -1.41 -9.70 19.40
C GLY A 180 -2.35 -10.42 18.43
N VAL A 181 -3.58 -10.76 18.85
CA VAL A 181 -4.62 -11.32 17.97
C VAL A 181 -4.91 -10.37 16.80
N ARG A 182 -5.11 -9.08 17.08
CA ARG A 182 -5.28 -8.07 16.02
C ARG A 182 -4.07 -7.99 15.11
N HIS A 183 -2.86 -8.06 15.66
CA HIS A 183 -1.64 -8.01 14.87
C HIS A 183 -1.53 -9.20 13.91
N VAL A 184 -1.83 -10.42 14.38
CA VAL A 184 -1.84 -11.63 13.54
C VAL A 184 -2.86 -11.47 12.42
N LEU A 185 -4.07 -11.00 12.72
CA LEU A 185 -5.09 -10.78 11.70
C LEU A 185 -4.68 -9.69 10.70
N GLN A 186 -4.03 -8.61 11.16
CA GLN A 186 -3.45 -7.59 10.28
C GLN A 186 -2.32 -8.12 9.40
N GLU A 187 -1.50 -9.07 9.88
CA GLU A 187 -0.47 -9.73 9.06
C GLU A 187 -1.13 -10.55 7.95
N TYR A 188 -2.16 -11.34 8.26
CA TYR A 188 -2.96 -12.04 7.23
C TYR A 188 -3.61 -11.07 6.23
N SER A 189 -4.12 -9.93 6.70
CA SER A 189 -4.64 -8.90 5.79
C SER A 189 -3.57 -8.29 4.89
N GLY A 190 -2.33 -8.18 5.38
CA GLY A 190 -1.17 -7.79 4.56
C GLY A 190 -0.76 -8.84 3.53
N GLU A 191 -1.22 -10.09 3.68
CA GLU A 191 -1.06 -11.18 2.71
C GLU A 191 -2.25 -11.27 1.72
N GLY A 192 -3.25 -10.40 1.86
CA GLY A 192 -4.41 -10.32 0.97
C GLY A 192 -5.73 -10.85 1.55
N HIS A 193 -5.73 -11.37 2.78
CA HIS A 193 -6.94 -11.97 3.38
C HIS A 193 -7.87 -10.94 4.04
N CYS A 194 -9.17 -10.98 3.73
CA CYS A 194 -10.16 -10.15 4.46
C CYS A 194 -10.46 -10.69 5.86
N ALA A 195 -10.44 -12.01 6.01
CA ALA A 195 -10.75 -12.73 7.24
C ALA A 195 -9.84 -13.94 7.43
N GLN A 196 -9.89 -14.50 8.64
CA GLN A 196 -9.21 -15.75 8.96
C GLN A 196 -10.13 -16.69 9.74
N ALA A 197 -10.01 -17.99 9.48
CA ALA A 197 -10.70 -19.03 10.24
C ALA A 197 -10.36 -18.91 11.74
N PHE A 198 -11.37 -19.07 12.59
CA PHE A 198 -11.25 -18.86 14.03
C PHE A 198 -10.10 -19.67 14.63
N GLN A 199 -10.03 -20.98 14.32
CA GLN A 199 -9.02 -21.85 14.90
C GLN A 199 -7.61 -21.52 14.36
N SER A 200 -7.47 -21.20 13.07
CA SER A 200 -6.18 -20.79 12.50
C SER A 200 -5.66 -19.49 13.11
N LEU A 201 -6.54 -18.52 13.39
CA LEU A 201 -6.17 -17.29 14.08
C LEU A 201 -5.70 -17.57 15.52
N VAL A 202 -6.40 -18.46 16.23
CA VAL A 202 -6.02 -18.89 17.58
C VAL A 202 -4.63 -19.53 17.56
N ASP A 203 -4.40 -20.51 16.69
CA ASP A 203 -3.14 -21.25 16.62
C ASP A 203 -1.95 -20.34 16.26
N ALA A 204 -2.14 -19.45 15.29
CA ALA A 204 -1.14 -18.45 14.92
C ALA A 204 -0.83 -17.48 16.07
N SER A 205 -1.85 -17.05 16.82
CA SER A 205 -1.70 -16.16 17.98
C SER A 205 -0.99 -16.84 19.14
N VAL A 206 -1.31 -18.10 19.43
CA VAL A 206 -0.61 -18.92 20.44
C VAL A 206 0.86 -19.06 20.07
N LYS A 207 1.16 -19.37 18.80
CA LYS A 207 2.52 -19.52 18.29
C LYS A 207 3.33 -18.22 18.36
N LEU A 208 2.71 -17.08 18.04
CA LEU A 208 3.41 -15.79 18.04
C LEU A 208 3.64 -15.25 19.44
N LEU A 209 2.65 -15.35 20.32
CA LEU A 209 2.65 -14.69 21.63
C LEU A 209 3.16 -15.59 22.76
N GLU A 210 3.17 -16.91 22.54
CA GLU A 210 3.44 -17.93 23.55
C GLU A 210 2.47 -17.85 24.74
N ILE A 211 1.23 -17.45 24.47
CA ILE A 211 0.15 -17.31 25.45
C ILE A 211 -0.77 -18.55 25.37
N PRO A 212 -1.28 -19.08 26.51
CA PRO A 212 -2.22 -20.19 26.50
C PRO A 212 -3.46 -19.92 25.64
N GLU A 213 -3.92 -20.95 24.94
CA GLU A 213 -5.08 -20.91 24.04
C GLU A 213 -6.34 -20.33 24.70
N ALA A 214 -6.60 -20.69 25.96
CA ALA A 214 -7.76 -20.19 26.71
C ALA A 214 -7.75 -18.66 26.83
N THR A 215 -6.59 -18.06 27.10
CA THR A 215 -6.44 -16.60 27.19
C THR A 215 -6.57 -15.94 25.81
N ILE A 216 -6.09 -16.59 24.74
CA ILE A 216 -6.27 -16.10 23.36
C ILE A 216 -7.75 -16.11 22.98
N LYS A 217 -8.48 -17.19 23.26
CA LYS A 217 -9.93 -17.28 23.01
C LYS A 217 -10.70 -16.22 23.81
N GLN A 218 -10.32 -16.00 25.07
CA GLN A 218 -10.88 -14.91 25.86
C GLN A 218 -10.58 -13.54 25.24
N ALA A 219 -9.36 -13.31 24.76
CA ALA A 219 -8.98 -12.06 24.10
C ALA A 219 -9.79 -11.80 22.82
N ILE A 220 -9.99 -12.84 22.00
CA ILE A 220 -10.84 -12.77 20.80
C ILE A 220 -12.27 -12.39 21.20
N GLN A 221 -12.84 -13.04 22.23
CA GLN A 221 -14.19 -12.72 22.69
C GLN A 221 -14.30 -11.25 23.12
N VAL A 222 -13.33 -10.74 23.88
CA VAL A 222 -13.34 -9.33 24.29
C VAL A 222 -13.20 -8.40 23.08
N GLU A 223 -12.36 -8.72 22.10
CA GLU A 223 -12.26 -7.95 20.85
C GLU A 223 -13.56 -7.95 20.03
N MET A 224 -14.36 -9.02 20.11
CA MET A 224 -15.68 -9.09 19.50
C MET A 224 -16.70 -8.26 20.29
N ASP A 225 -16.70 -8.36 21.61
CA ASP A 225 -17.58 -7.58 22.49
C ASP A 225 -17.32 -6.07 22.35
N GLU A 226 -16.06 -5.68 22.08
CA GLU A 226 -15.66 -4.30 21.82
C GLU A 226 -15.78 -3.88 20.33
N GLU A 227 -16.45 -4.68 19.50
CA GLU A 227 -16.71 -4.45 18.07
C GLU A 227 -15.45 -4.17 17.22
N ARG A 228 -14.29 -4.68 17.63
CA ARG A 228 -13.04 -4.57 16.86
C ARG A 228 -12.85 -5.75 15.90
N LEU A 229 -13.37 -6.92 16.29
CA LEU A 229 -13.47 -8.09 15.46
C LEU A 229 -14.93 -8.44 15.21
N THR A 230 -15.24 -8.95 14.02
CA THR A 230 -16.59 -9.38 13.67
C THR A 230 -16.57 -10.83 13.22
N PRO A 231 -17.39 -11.71 13.82
CA PRO A 231 -17.53 -13.09 13.39
C PRO A 231 -18.44 -13.18 12.17
N GLU A 232 -18.09 -14.05 11.23
CA GLU A 232 -18.93 -14.39 10.09
C GLU A 232 -18.72 -15.86 9.72
N THR A 233 -19.68 -16.46 9.03
CA THR A 233 -19.57 -17.85 8.57
C THR A 233 -19.37 -17.86 7.07
N ILE A 234 -18.19 -18.29 6.61
CA ILE A 234 -17.83 -18.37 5.19
C ILE A 234 -17.74 -19.85 4.85
N ASP A 235 -18.51 -20.31 3.86
CA ASP A 235 -18.56 -21.72 3.44
C ASP A 235 -18.79 -22.75 4.56
N GLY A 236 -19.50 -22.34 5.62
CA GLY A 236 -19.77 -23.16 6.80
C GLY A 236 -18.66 -23.17 7.85
N GLU A 237 -17.57 -22.42 7.65
CA GLU A 237 -16.47 -22.26 8.60
C GLU A 237 -16.58 -20.92 9.36
N PRO A 238 -16.40 -20.90 10.69
CA PRO A 238 -16.39 -19.65 11.45
C PRO A 238 -15.10 -18.86 11.20
N CYS A 239 -15.25 -17.67 10.66
CA CYS A 239 -14.19 -16.73 10.33
C CYS A 239 -14.31 -15.45 11.16
N LEU A 240 -13.19 -14.74 11.30
CA LEU A 240 -13.11 -13.45 11.97
C LEU A 240 -12.51 -12.39 11.04
N PHE A 241 -13.16 -11.24 11.03
CA PHE A 241 -12.74 -10.06 10.29
C PHE A 241 -12.24 -8.97 11.25
N LEU A 242 -11.32 -8.14 10.75
CA LEU A 242 -11.15 -6.81 11.29
C LEU A 242 -12.40 -5.99 10.94
N MET A 243 -13.01 -5.31 11.92
CA MET A 243 -14.25 -4.54 11.70
C MET A 243 -14.16 -3.54 10.51
N PRO A 244 -13.04 -2.82 10.28
CA PRO A 244 -12.91 -1.97 9.09
C PRO A 244 -13.01 -2.73 7.76
N LEU A 245 -12.49 -3.96 7.68
CA LEU A 245 -12.55 -4.78 6.46
C LEU A 245 -13.95 -5.33 6.24
N HIS A 246 -14.59 -5.86 7.29
CA HIS A 246 -15.97 -6.31 7.22
C HIS A 246 -16.93 -5.19 6.79
N ARG A 247 -16.76 -3.97 7.34
CA ARG A 247 -17.51 -2.78 6.90
C ARG A 247 -17.23 -2.41 5.44
N ALA A 248 -15.99 -2.58 4.98
CA ALA A 248 -15.65 -2.32 3.58
C ALA A 248 -16.31 -3.34 2.65
N GLU A 249 -16.36 -4.61 3.05
CA GLU A 249 -16.99 -5.70 2.30
C GLU A 249 -18.50 -5.50 2.16
N GLN A 250 -19.19 -5.26 3.28
CA GLN A 250 -20.60 -4.90 3.28
C GLN A 250 -20.86 -3.60 2.50
N GLY A 251 -19.96 -2.63 2.61
CA GLY A 251 -20.03 -1.36 1.88
C GLY A 251 -19.98 -1.56 0.36
N VAL A 252 -19.01 -2.32 -0.14
CA VAL A 252 -18.90 -2.65 -1.56
C VAL A 252 -20.15 -3.38 -2.04
N ALA A 253 -20.61 -4.42 -1.35
CA ALA A 253 -21.81 -5.16 -1.72
C ALA A 253 -23.04 -4.23 -1.83
N ASN A 254 -23.27 -3.39 -0.81
CA ASN A 254 -24.37 -2.42 -0.80
C ASN A 254 -24.25 -1.38 -1.92
N HIS A 255 -23.05 -0.87 -2.19
CA HIS A 255 -22.83 0.11 -3.24
C HIS A 255 -22.99 -0.49 -4.64
N VAL A 256 -22.54 -1.73 -4.87
CA VAL A 256 -22.77 -2.45 -6.14
C VAL A 256 -24.26 -2.65 -6.35
N LEU A 257 -25.00 -3.10 -5.34
CA LEU A 257 -26.47 -3.25 -5.44
C LEU A 257 -27.15 -1.92 -5.75
N ARG A 258 -26.79 -0.84 -5.04
CA ARG A 258 -27.30 0.52 -5.27
C ARG A 258 -27.03 1.00 -6.69
N LEU A 259 -25.81 0.82 -7.19
CA LEU A 259 -25.39 1.31 -8.51
C LEU A 259 -25.93 0.43 -9.65
N SER A 260 -26.20 -0.84 -9.39
CA SER A 260 -26.84 -1.76 -10.33
C SER A 260 -28.33 -1.45 -10.52
N GLN A 261 -28.96 -0.77 -9.56
CA GLN A 261 -30.37 -0.36 -9.64
C GLN A 261 -30.55 0.93 -10.48
N GLY A 262 -31.67 1.00 -11.19
CA GLY A 262 -32.07 2.12 -12.04
C GLY A 262 -31.58 2.01 -13.50
N GLU A 263 -31.83 3.06 -14.28
CA GLU A 263 -31.46 3.14 -15.70
C GLU A 263 -30.33 4.14 -15.91
N SER A 264 -29.45 3.86 -16.88
CA SER A 264 -28.39 4.79 -17.28
C SER A 264 -29.01 6.01 -17.97
N GLY A 265 -28.36 7.18 -17.84
CA GLY A 265 -28.80 8.42 -18.51
C GLY A 265 -28.83 8.34 -20.05
N TRP A 266 -28.33 7.23 -20.61
CA TRP A 266 -28.27 6.94 -22.04
C TRP A 266 -28.90 5.58 -22.40
N ALA A 267 -29.74 5.00 -21.53
CA ALA A 267 -30.39 3.71 -21.79
C ALA A 267 -31.22 3.70 -23.09
N ALA A 268 -31.72 4.85 -23.53
CA ALA A 268 -32.48 5.01 -24.78
C ALA A 268 -31.62 5.00 -26.06
N ILE A 269 -30.31 4.71 -25.97
CA ILE A 269 -29.46 4.54 -27.16
C ILE A 269 -29.92 3.31 -27.95
N ASP A 270 -30.24 3.56 -29.22
CA ASP A 270 -30.53 2.51 -30.20
C ASP A 270 -29.23 1.80 -30.60
N LEU A 271 -29.01 0.60 -30.03
CA LEU A 271 -27.80 -0.19 -30.27
C LEU A 271 -27.63 -0.61 -31.72
N ASP A 272 -28.73 -0.84 -32.46
CA ASP A 272 -28.69 -1.22 -33.87
C ASP A 272 -28.12 -0.09 -34.74
N LYS A 273 -28.20 1.15 -34.26
CA LYS A 273 -27.55 2.31 -34.89
C LYS A 273 -26.19 2.64 -34.29
N ALA A 274 -26.03 2.49 -32.97
CA ALA A 274 -24.82 2.88 -32.27
C ALA A 274 -23.62 1.98 -32.61
N LEU A 275 -23.83 0.66 -32.72
CA LEU A 275 -22.76 -0.29 -33.03
C LEU A 275 -22.17 -0.06 -34.44
N PRO A 276 -22.96 0.00 -35.53
CA PRO A 276 -22.40 0.31 -36.85
C PRO A 276 -21.74 1.69 -36.91
N TRP A 277 -22.31 2.67 -36.20
CA TRP A 277 -21.74 4.02 -36.13
C TRP A 277 -20.36 4.03 -35.47
N VAL A 278 -20.17 3.33 -34.35
CA VAL A 278 -18.89 3.31 -33.65
C VAL A 278 -17.84 2.49 -34.40
N GLU A 279 -18.23 1.39 -35.03
CA GLU A 279 -17.36 0.60 -35.92
C GLU A 279 -16.83 1.46 -37.07
N ALA A 280 -17.70 2.24 -37.72
CA ALA A 280 -17.31 3.16 -38.78
C ALA A 280 -16.44 4.33 -38.28
N LYS A 281 -16.78 4.92 -37.13
CA LYS A 281 -16.03 6.04 -36.54
C LYS A 281 -14.61 5.65 -36.15
N ASN A 282 -14.46 4.48 -35.55
CA ASN A 282 -13.16 3.97 -35.10
C ASN A 282 -12.40 3.24 -36.21
N ASN A 283 -13.02 3.01 -37.38
CA ASN A 283 -12.48 2.20 -38.48
C ASN A 283 -12.04 0.80 -38.02
N ILE A 284 -12.90 0.16 -37.22
CA ILE A 284 -12.68 -1.19 -36.65
C ILE A 284 -13.90 -2.07 -36.91
N GLN A 285 -13.70 -3.38 -36.80
CA GLN A 285 -14.78 -4.35 -36.72
C GLN A 285 -14.72 -5.03 -35.36
N LEU A 286 -15.79 -4.88 -34.58
CA LEU A 286 -15.89 -5.50 -33.27
C LEU A 286 -16.25 -6.98 -33.42
N SER A 287 -15.68 -7.82 -32.56
CA SER A 287 -16.03 -9.24 -32.49
C SER A 287 -17.37 -9.44 -31.76
N SER A 288 -17.88 -10.68 -31.71
CA SER A 288 -19.18 -10.96 -31.09
C SER A 288 -19.19 -10.60 -29.60
N SER A 289 -18.19 -11.08 -28.85
CA SER A 289 -18.07 -10.78 -27.41
C SER A 289 -17.86 -9.29 -27.12
N GLN A 290 -17.20 -8.56 -28.04
CA GLN A 290 -17.02 -7.13 -27.93
C GLN A 290 -18.32 -6.35 -28.17
N LYS A 291 -19.14 -6.76 -29.14
CA LYS A 291 -20.46 -6.15 -29.39
C LYS A 291 -21.38 -6.36 -28.19
N ASP A 292 -21.38 -7.57 -27.63
CA ASP A 292 -22.13 -7.89 -26.42
C ASP A 292 -21.65 -7.06 -25.23
N ALA A 293 -20.33 -6.88 -25.07
CA ALA A 293 -19.76 -6.02 -24.02
C ALA A 293 -20.17 -4.55 -24.16
N VAL A 294 -20.11 -3.98 -25.38
CA VAL A 294 -20.57 -2.61 -25.64
C VAL A 294 -22.07 -2.49 -25.35
N ALA A 295 -22.89 -3.44 -25.81
CA ALA A 295 -24.32 -3.45 -25.56
C ALA A 295 -24.64 -3.49 -24.05
N LEU A 296 -23.98 -4.39 -23.32
CA LEU A 296 -24.16 -4.54 -21.87
C LEU A 296 -23.79 -3.26 -21.12
N ALA A 297 -22.64 -2.65 -21.44
CA ALA A 297 -22.18 -1.42 -20.78
C ALA A 297 -23.05 -0.19 -21.09
N VAL A 298 -23.73 -0.15 -22.24
CA VAL A 298 -24.67 0.93 -22.57
C VAL A 298 -26.00 0.75 -21.82
N GLN A 299 -26.48 -0.49 -21.69
CA GLN A 299 -27.78 -0.80 -21.08
C GLN A 299 -27.76 -0.86 -19.55
N LYS A 300 -26.65 -1.31 -18.96
CA LYS A 300 -26.51 -1.50 -17.50
C LYS A 300 -25.74 -0.35 -16.87
N LYS A 301 -26.18 0.06 -15.68
CA LYS A 301 -25.47 1.09 -14.91
C LYS A 301 -24.19 0.56 -14.28
N PHE A 302 -24.19 -0.67 -13.80
CA PHE A 302 -23.00 -1.31 -13.28
C PHE A 302 -22.64 -2.48 -14.18
N CYS A 303 -21.43 -2.48 -14.72
CA CYS A 303 -20.96 -3.52 -15.62
C CYS A 303 -19.47 -3.78 -15.38
N ILE A 304 -19.06 -5.04 -15.54
CA ILE A 304 -17.66 -5.46 -15.55
C ILE A 304 -17.31 -5.94 -16.94
N ILE A 305 -16.17 -5.48 -17.49
CA ILE A 305 -15.57 -6.03 -18.69
C ILE A 305 -14.27 -6.70 -18.29
N THR A 306 -14.19 -8.01 -18.54
CA THR A 306 -13.01 -8.81 -18.27
C THR A 306 -12.53 -9.53 -19.52
N GLY A 307 -11.24 -9.82 -19.56
CA GLY A 307 -10.64 -10.65 -20.59
C GLY A 307 -9.13 -10.58 -20.55
N GLY A 308 -8.47 -11.57 -21.14
CA GLY A 308 -7.01 -11.69 -21.11
C GLY A 308 -6.26 -10.62 -21.91
N PRO A 309 -4.93 -10.76 -22.05
CA PRO A 309 -4.15 -9.91 -22.96
C PRO A 309 -4.56 -10.13 -24.42
N GLY A 310 -4.61 -9.06 -25.21
CA GLY A 310 -4.81 -9.15 -26.68
C GLY A 310 -6.25 -9.37 -27.15
N VAL A 311 -7.25 -9.37 -26.26
CA VAL A 311 -8.69 -9.49 -26.59
C VAL A 311 -9.37 -8.15 -26.92
N GLY A 312 -8.61 -7.05 -26.92
CA GLY A 312 -9.09 -5.72 -27.31
C GLY A 312 -9.93 -4.98 -26.25
N LYS A 313 -9.68 -5.18 -24.95
CA LYS A 313 -10.36 -4.43 -23.85
C LYS A 313 -10.39 -2.92 -24.11
N THR A 314 -9.24 -2.33 -24.42
CA THR A 314 -9.11 -0.89 -24.72
C THR A 314 -9.97 -0.46 -25.91
N THR A 315 -10.08 -1.29 -26.95
CA THR A 315 -10.93 -1.03 -28.11
C THR A 315 -12.41 -0.98 -27.73
N VAL A 316 -12.85 -1.87 -26.84
CA VAL A 316 -14.21 -1.89 -26.31
C VAL A 316 -14.47 -0.65 -25.46
N VAL A 317 -13.57 -0.32 -24.53
CA VAL A 317 -13.67 0.90 -23.71
C VAL A 317 -13.79 2.14 -24.59
N ASN A 318 -12.91 2.32 -25.58
CA ASN A 318 -12.97 3.44 -26.51
C ASN A 318 -14.31 3.51 -27.28
N SER A 319 -14.86 2.36 -27.65
CA SER A 319 -16.15 2.30 -28.33
C SER A 319 -17.29 2.75 -27.42
N ILE A 320 -17.30 2.29 -26.16
CA ILE A 320 -18.27 2.72 -25.13
C ILE A 320 -18.17 4.23 -24.88
N LEU A 321 -16.94 4.73 -24.67
CA LEU A 321 -16.69 6.15 -24.45
C LEU A 321 -17.18 7.01 -25.62
N ASN A 322 -16.92 6.59 -26.86
CA ASN A 322 -17.38 7.31 -28.04
C ASN A 322 -18.90 7.37 -28.17
N ILE A 323 -19.59 6.28 -27.82
CA ILE A 323 -21.07 6.20 -27.84
C ILE A 323 -21.66 7.12 -26.76
N ILE A 324 -21.13 7.07 -25.54
CA ILE A 324 -21.64 7.84 -24.40
C ILE A 324 -21.30 9.33 -24.54
N ALA A 325 -20.11 9.67 -25.01
CA ALA A 325 -19.71 11.05 -25.28
C ALA A 325 -20.62 11.75 -26.31
N ALA A 326 -21.20 11.00 -27.25
CA ALA A 326 -22.18 11.54 -28.21
C ALA A 326 -23.46 12.07 -27.53
N LYS A 327 -23.74 11.68 -26.28
CA LYS A 327 -24.83 12.19 -25.44
C LYS A 327 -24.42 13.34 -24.52
N ARG A 328 -23.18 13.83 -24.61
CA ARG A 328 -22.62 14.89 -23.75
C ARG A 328 -22.61 14.53 -22.27
N ALA A 329 -22.53 13.24 -21.94
CA ALA A 329 -22.36 12.78 -20.57
C ALA A 329 -20.92 13.05 -20.08
N HIS A 330 -20.78 13.38 -18.80
CA HIS A 330 -19.49 13.54 -18.16
C HIS A 330 -18.88 12.18 -17.83
N VAL A 331 -17.73 11.88 -18.43
CA VAL A 331 -17.00 10.63 -18.21
C VAL A 331 -15.77 10.92 -17.35
N THR A 332 -15.60 10.12 -16.29
CA THR A 332 -14.40 10.12 -15.47
C THR A 332 -13.66 8.81 -15.65
N LEU A 333 -12.36 8.90 -15.93
CA LEU A 333 -11.48 7.75 -16.12
C LEU A 333 -10.48 7.66 -14.97
N CYS A 334 -10.32 6.47 -14.40
CA CYS A 334 -9.32 6.24 -13.37
C CYS A 334 -8.69 4.85 -13.42
N ALA A 335 -7.54 4.73 -12.77
CA ALA A 335 -6.84 3.46 -12.59
C ALA A 335 -6.12 3.45 -11.22
N PRO A 336 -5.76 2.29 -10.65
CA PRO A 336 -5.09 2.21 -9.36
C PRO A 336 -3.67 2.79 -9.38
N THR A 337 -2.96 2.70 -10.51
CA THR A 337 -1.57 3.16 -10.64
C THR A 337 -1.42 4.31 -11.63
N GLY A 338 -0.43 5.18 -11.42
CA GLY A 338 -0.17 6.31 -12.30
C GLY A 338 0.21 5.91 -13.73
N HIS A 339 0.89 4.78 -13.87
CA HIS A 339 1.26 4.24 -15.18
C HIS A 339 0.05 3.68 -15.94
N ALA A 340 -0.85 2.96 -15.25
CA ALA A 340 -2.11 2.51 -15.83
C ALA A 340 -2.99 3.70 -16.24
N ALA A 341 -3.12 4.72 -15.37
CA ALA A 341 -3.88 5.93 -15.70
C ALA A 341 -3.30 6.67 -16.91
N LYS A 342 -1.96 6.75 -17.03
CA LYS A 342 -1.31 7.36 -18.20
C LYS A 342 -1.63 6.59 -19.49
N ARG A 343 -1.53 5.26 -19.47
CA ARG A 343 -1.87 4.41 -20.63
C ARG A 343 -3.34 4.50 -21.00
N LEU A 344 -4.23 4.52 -20.01
CA LEU A 344 -5.66 4.73 -20.22
C LEU A 344 -5.88 6.09 -20.89
N SER A 345 -5.18 7.13 -20.47
CA SER A 345 -5.27 8.46 -21.09
C SER A 345 -4.81 8.45 -22.54
N GLU A 346 -3.62 7.89 -22.81
CA GLU A 346 -3.02 7.81 -24.15
C GLU A 346 -3.90 6.99 -25.12
N SER A 347 -4.54 5.93 -24.63
CA SER A 347 -5.36 5.05 -25.46
C SER A 347 -6.79 5.56 -25.71
N THR A 348 -7.33 6.35 -24.79
CA THR A 348 -8.69 6.91 -24.88
C THR A 348 -8.74 8.35 -25.40
N ASP A 349 -7.58 9.02 -25.49
CA ASP A 349 -7.44 10.45 -25.77
C ASP A 349 -8.25 11.33 -24.80
N GLN A 350 -8.36 10.89 -23.54
CA GLN A 350 -9.07 11.57 -22.45
C GLN A 350 -8.21 11.57 -21.19
N GLU A 351 -8.37 12.57 -20.31
CA GLU A 351 -7.60 12.60 -19.06
C GLU A 351 -8.08 11.50 -18.10
N ALA A 352 -7.17 10.60 -17.73
CA ALA A 352 -7.39 9.64 -16.65
C ALA A 352 -6.44 9.91 -15.48
N THR A 353 -6.92 9.70 -14.27
CA THR A 353 -6.16 9.94 -13.04
C THR A 353 -6.05 8.68 -12.19
N THR A 354 -5.21 8.72 -11.15
CA THR A 354 -5.23 7.62 -10.17
C THR A 354 -6.47 7.71 -9.30
N ILE A 355 -6.98 6.58 -8.80
CA ILE A 355 -8.12 6.57 -7.86
C ILE A 355 -7.85 7.52 -6.67
N HIS A 356 -6.63 7.51 -6.12
CA HIS A 356 -6.25 8.40 -5.01
C HIS A 356 -6.32 9.89 -5.37
N ARG A 357 -5.93 10.26 -6.59
CA ARG A 357 -6.02 11.65 -7.07
C ARG A 357 -7.46 12.04 -7.35
N LEU A 358 -8.25 11.13 -7.94
CA LEU A 358 -9.67 11.32 -8.20
C LEU A 358 -10.46 11.58 -6.91
N LEU A 359 -10.18 10.80 -5.86
CA LEU A 359 -10.83 10.92 -4.56
C LEU A 359 -10.26 12.06 -3.68
N GLU A 360 -9.29 12.82 -4.21
CA GLU A 360 -8.64 13.93 -3.52
C GLU A 360 -8.07 13.55 -2.14
N PHE A 361 -7.23 12.50 -2.08
CA PHE A 361 -6.62 12.02 -0.85
C PHE A 361 -5.90 13.13 -0.07
N ASP A 362 -6.21 13.26 1.23
CA ASP A 362 -5.52 14.16 2.17
C ASP A 362 -4.53 13.37 3.05
N PRO A 363 -3.21 13.51 2.84
CA PRO A 363 -2.20 12.83 3.64
C PRO A 363 -2.20 13.22 5.13
N LYS A 364 -2.79 14.37 5.50
CA LYS A 364 -2.85 14.82 6.91
C LYS A 364 -4.00 14.16 7.66
N ALA A 365 -5.17 14.09 7.03
CA ALA A 365 -6.35 13.43 7.58
C ALA A 365 -6.31 11.90 7.38
N PHE A 366 -5.48 11.44 6.42
CA PHE A 366 -5.45 10.06 5.95
C PHE A 366 -6.84 9.59 5.47
N ASP A 367 -7.53 10.48 4.76
CA ASP A 367 -8.90 10.30 4.30
C ASP A 367 -9.12 10.94 2.92
N PHE A 368 -10.24 10.63 2.29
CA PHE A 368 -10.63 11.14 0.98
C PHE A 368 -11.66 12.28 1.12
N LYS A 369 -11.51 13.34 0.31
CA LYS A 369 -12.48 14.44 0.32
C LYS A 369 -13.73 14.15 -0.49
N ARG A 370 -13.63 13.27 -1.49
CA ARG A 370 -14.78 12.79 -2.26
C ARG A 370 -15.37 11.57 -1.56
N ASN A 371 -16.66 11.61 -1.26
CA ASN A 371 -17.38 10.59 -0.50
C ASN A 371 -18.89 10.73 -0.76
N ALA A 372 -19.74 10.08 0.04
CA ALA A 372 -21.19 10.13 -0.14
C ALA A 372 -21.79 11.54 0.04
N ASP A 373 -21.21 12.38 0.90
CA ASP A 373 -21.68 13.75 1.16
C ASP A 373 -21.12 14.76 0.14
N ASN A 374 -19.98 14.43 -0.47
CA ASN A 374 -19.33 15.19 -1.54
C ASN A 374 -18.98 14.26 -2.70
N PRO A 375 -19.97 13.85 -3.53
CA PRO A 375 -19.78 12.85 -4.56
C PRO A 375 -18.91 13.34 -5.72
N LEU A 376 -18.52 12.40 -6.56
CA LEU A 376 -17.87 12.67 -7.85
C LEU A 376 -18.85 13.36 -8.80
N GLU A 377 -18.35 14.35 -9.53
CA GLU A 377 -19.10 14.99 -10.62
C GLU A 377 -18.92 14.15 -11.89
N THR A 378 -19.70 13.08 -12.02
CA THR A 378 -19.59 12.17 -13.16
C THR A 378 -20.91 11.50 -13.49
N ASP A 379 -21.14 11.23 -14.77
CA ASP A 379 -22.25 10.40 -15.24
C ASP A 379 -21.79 8.97 -15.51
N LEU A 380 -20.55 8.76 -15.97
CA LEU A 380 -19.90 7.45 -16.11
C LEU A 380 -18.53 7.46 -15.42
N LEU A 381 -18.30 6.52 -14.51
CA LEU A 381 -16.98 6.21 -13.97
C LEU A 381 -16.43 4.97 -14.66
N VAL A 382 -15.25 5.07 -15.27
CA VAL A 382 -14.51 3.90 -15.79
C VAL A 382 -13.28 3.68 -14.91
N VAL A 383 -13.12 2.45 -14.44
CA VAL A 383 -11.98 2.01 -13.63
C VAL A 383 -11.23 0.94 -14.40
N ASP A 384 -10.04 1.26 -14.91
CA ASP A 384 -9.18 0.29 -15.59
C ASP A 384 -8.18 -0.36 -14.61
N GLU A 385 -7.69 -1.55 -14.94
CA GLU A 385 -6.88 -2.42 -14.09
C GLU A 385 -7.53 -2.66 -12.70
N SER A 386 -8.84 -2.89 -12.68
CA SER A 386 -9.61 -3.05 -11.44
C SER A 386 -9.21 -4.27 -10.60
N SER A 387 -8.47 -5.24 -11.17
CA SER A 387 -7.92 -6.41 -10.46
C SER A 387 -6.93 -6.01 -9.36
N MET A 388 -6.29 -4.84 -9.49
CA MET A 388 -5.31 -4.34 -8.51
C MET A 388 -5.94 -3.56 -7.35
N VAL A 389 -7.26 -3.38 -7.33
CA VAL A 389 -7.96 -2.55 -6.34
C VAL A 389 -8.39 -3.41 -5.14
N ASP A 390 -7.91 -3.06 -3.94
CA ASP A 390 -8.27 -3.74 -2.70
C ASP A 390 -9.68 -3.36 -2.20
N ILE A 391 -10.21 -4.13 -1.23
CA ILE A 391 -11.57 -3.94 -0.72
C ILE A 391 -11.80 -2.56 -0.10
N VAL A 392 -10.79 -2.00 0.57
CA VAL A 392 -10.91 -0.71 1.26
C VAL A 392 -10.98 0.42 0.25
N LEU A 393 -10.10 0.41 -0.75
CA LEU A 393 -10.07 1.41 -1.80
C LEU A 393 -11.30 1.31 -2.70
N MET A 394 -11.76 0.10 -3.03
CA MET A 394 -12.99 -0.10 -3.78
C MET A 394 -14.20 0.47 -3.03
N ASN A 395 -14.32 0.20 -1.73
CA ASN A 395 -15.40 0.74 -0.91
C ASN A 395 -15.42 2.29 -0.95
N GLN A 396 -14.26 2.92 -0.75
CA GLN A 396 -14.16 4.38 -0.79
C GLN A 396 -14.48 4.96 -2.17
N LEU A 397 -14.05 4.29 -3.23
CA LEU A 397 -14.35 4.69 -4.61
C LEU A 397 -15.86 4.63 -4.88
N LEU A 398 -16.49 3.48 -4.63
CA LEU A 398 -17.92 3.30 -4.91
C LEU A 398 -18.79 4.18 -4.02
N ARG A 399 -18.37 4.44 -2.77
CA ARG A 399 -19.04 5.38 -1.87
C ARG A 399 -19.08 6.80 -2.43
N ALA A 400 -18.07 7.22 -3.19
CA ALA A 400 -18.02 8.54 -3.81
C ALA A 400 -18.80 8.64 -5.13
N VAL A 401 -19.29 7.53 -5.68
CA VAL A 401 -20.09 7.53 -6.92
C VAL A 401 -21.53 7.97 -6.61
N PRO A 402 -22.08 8.96 -7.34
CA PRO A 402 -23.46 9.40 -7.16
C PRO A 402 -24.45 8.36 -7.73
N ASP A 403 -25.67 8.35 -7.19
CA ASP A 403 -26.67 7.31 -7.51
C ASP A 403 -27.12 7.32 -8.97
N ASN A 404 -27.03 8.46 -9.68
CA ASN A 404 -27.40 8.57 -11.09
C ASN A 404 -26.26 8.17 -12.05
N ALA A 405 -25.05 7.96 -11.56
CA ALA A 405 -23.91 7.57 -12.39
C ALA A 405 -23.92 6.07 -12.72
N ALA A 406 -23.30 5.75 -13.84
CA ALA A 406 -22.90 4.40 -14.21
C ALA A 406 -21.43 4.14 -13.83
N VAL A 407 -21.09 2.87 -13.57
CA VAL A 407 -19.75 2.38 -13.27
C VAL A 407 -19.40 1.24 -14.21
N LEU A 408 -18.25 1.37 -14.85
CA LEU A 408 -17.63 0.34 -15.67
C LEU A 408 -16.30 -0.07 -15.05
N LEU A 409 -16.24 -1.30 -14.52
CA LEU A 409 -14.98 -1.89 -14.08
C LEU A 409 -14.35 -2.66 -15.24
N VAL A 410 -13.07 -2.42 -15.49
CA VAL A 410 -12.31 -3.08 -16.54
C VAL A 410 -11.07 -3.68 -15.91
N GLY A 411 -10.87 -4.97 -16.14
CA GLY A 411 -9.73 -5.68 -15.57
C GLY A 411 -9.48 -7.01 -16.25
N ASP A 412 -8.47 -7.71 -15.76
CA ASP A 412 -8.13 -9.05 -16.21
C ASP A 412 -8.21 -9.97 -14.99
N VAL A 413 -9.10 -10.97 -15.06
CA VAL A 413 -9.29 -11.97 -13.99
C VAL A 413 -8.06 -12.84 -13.80
N ASP A 414 -7.22 -12.97 -14.84
CA ASP A 414 -6.02 -13.79 -14.82
C ASP A 414 -4.77 -13.00 -14.41
N GLN A 415 -4.90 -11.69 -14.10
CA GLN A 415 -3.80 -10.89 -13.56
C GLN A 415 -3.57 -11.14 -12.07
N LEU A 416 -2.45 -10.63 -11.56
CA LEU A 416 -2.16 -10.64 -10.13
C LEU A 416 -3.28 -9.93 -9.35
N PRO A 417 -3.69 -10.47 -8.19
CA PRO A 417 -4.67 -9.82 -7.33
C PRO A 417 -4.10 -8.52 -6.73
N SER A 418 -4.97 -7.77 -6.07
CA SER A 418 -4.56 -6.59 -5.31
C SER A 418 -3.51 -6.96 -4.24
N VAL A 419 -2.63 -6.00 -3.94
CA VAL A 419 -1.64 -6.16 -2.85
C VAL A 419 -2.31 -6.05 -1.48
N GLY A 420 -3.41 -5.30 -1.40
CA GLY A 420 -4.21 -5.17 -0.19
C GLY A 420 -5.18 -6.34 -0.01
N PRO A 421 -5.99 -6.33 1.06
CA PRO A 421 -6.93 -7.40 1.31
C PRO A 421 -8.09 -7.41 0.30
N GLY A 422 -8.50 -8.62 -0.07
CA GLY A 422 -9.69 -8.87 -0.88
C GLY A 422 -9.42 -9.03 -2.37
N SER A 423 -10.30 -9.82 -2.99
CA SER A 423 -10.24 -10.16 -4.42
C SER A 423 -11.48 -9.66 -5.16
N VAL A 424 -11.80 -8.37 -4.96
CA VAL A 424 -13.09 -7.77 -5.30
C VAL A 424 -13.54 -8.04 -6.73
N LEU A 425 -12.64 -7.88 -7.71
CA LEU A 425 -13.00 -8.11 -9.12
C LEU A 425 -13.42 -9.55 -9.36
N ASN A 426 -12.71 -10.54 -8.79
CA ASN A 426 -13.02 -11.95 -9.00
C ASN A 426 -14.33 -12.32 -8.31
N ASP A 427 -14.51 -11.88 -7.07
CA ASP A 427 -15.72 -12.17 -6.28
C ASP A 427 -16.96 -11.59 -6.97
N LEU A 428 -16.88 -10.36 -7.49
CA LEU A 428 -17.97 -9.74 -8.27
C LEU A 428 -18.21 -10.41 -9.63
N ILE A 429 -17.20 -11.05 -10.21
CA ILE A 429 -17.29 -11.75 -11.49
C ILE A 429 -17.97 -13.11 -11.35
N GLU A 430 -17.87 -13.73 -10.18
CA GLU A 430 -18.52 -15.01 -9.83
C GLU A 430 -19.98 -14.83 -9.41
N GLU A 431 -20.36 -13.62 -9.00
CA GLU A 431 -21.71 -13.28 -8.57
C GLU A 431 -22.68 -13.09 -9.76
N ASP A 432 -23.71 -13.94 -9.85
CA ASP A 432 -24.68 -13.96 -10.94
C ASP A 432 -25.50 -12.67 -11.08
N SER A 433 -25.66 -11.91 -9.98
CA SER A 433 -26.42 -10.67 -9.98
C SER A 433 -25.68 -9.49 -10.63
N VAL A 434 -24.36 -9.62 -10.87
CA VAL A 434 -23.52 -8.59 -11.48
C VAL A 434 -23.45 -8.78 -13.00
N SER A 435 -23.60 -7.69 -13.75
CA SER A 435 -23.49 -7.72 -15.20
C SER A 435 -22.02 -7.81 -15.64
N VAL A 436 -21.62 -8.95 -16.20
CA VAL A 436 -20.23 -9.22 -16.62
C VAL A 436 -20.17 -9.58 -18.10
N ALA A 437 -19.30 -8.89 -18.85
CA ALA A 437 -18.96 -9.24 -20.22
C ALA A 437 -17.53 -9.81 -20.28
N ARG A 438 -17.38 -11.01 -20.84
CA ARG A 438 -16.10 -11.71 -20.98
C ARG A 438 -15.63 -11.69 -22.43
N LEU A 439 -14.51 -11.04 -22.70
CA LEU A 439 -13.90 -10.98 -24.03
C LEU A 439 -13.03 -12.22 -24.26
N THR A 440 -13.34 -12.98 -25.31
CA THR A 440 -12.71 -14.30 -25.56
C THR A 440 -11.93 -14.37 -26.86
N GLU A 441 -12.25 -13.53 -27.84
CA GLU A 441 -11.67 -13.60 -29.19
C GLU A 441 -10.30 -12.89 -29.23
N ILE A 442 -9.24 -13.65 -29.51
CA ILE A 442 -7.88 -13.12 -29.69
C ILE A 442 -7.72 -12.62 -31.14
N PHE A 443 -7.27 -11.37 -31.31
CA PHE A 443 -7.06 -10.82 -32.64
C PHE A 443 -5.89 -11.48 -33.38
N ARG A 444 -5.99 -11.55 -34.71
CA ARG A 444 -5.02 -12.28 -35.57
C ARG A 444 -3.57 -11.82 -35.41
N GLN A 445 -3.33 -10.53 -35.14
CA GLN A 445 -1.98 -9.99 -34.86
C GLN A 445 -1.43 -10.44 -33.50
N ALA A 446 -2.32 -10.66 -32.52
CA ALA A 446 -1.99 -11.18 -31.20
C ALA A 446 -1.81 -12.71 -31.20
N ALA A 447 -2.54 -13.43 -32.05
CA ALA A 447 -2.44 -14.89 -32.17
C ALA A 447 -1.08 -15.39 -32.70
N THR A 448 -0.35 -14.56 -33.46
CA THR A 448 1.01 -14.87 -33.93
C THR A 448 2.10 -14.63 -32.88
N SER A 449 1.78 -13.90 -31.80
CA SER A 449 2.71 -13.62 -30.70
C SER A 449 2.91 -14.86 -29.82
N GLN A 450 4.16 -15.28 -29.64
CA GLN A 450 4.50 -16.35 -28.70
C GLN A 450 4.39 -15.87 -27.25
N ILE A 451 4.50 -14.56 -26.99
CA ILE A 451 4.25 -13.97 -25.67
C ILE A 451 2.78 -14.19 -25.27
N ILE A 452 1.84 -13.83 -26.16
CA ILE A 452 0.40 -13.90 -25.86
C ILE A 452 -0.06 -15.36 -25.76
N THR A 453 0.35 -16.21 -26.70
CA THR A 453 0.03 -17.64 -26.64
C THR A 453 0.67 -18.33 -25.43
N GLY A 454 1.88 -17.90 -25.02
CA GLY A 454 2.55 -18.33 -23.80
C GLY A 454 1.80 -17.92 -22.53
N ALA A 455 1.28 -16.68 -22.45
CA ALA A 455 0.46 -16.23 -21.34
C ALA A 455 -0.81 -17.09 -21.18
N HIS A 456 -1.52 -17.36 -22.27
CA HIS A 456 -2.69 -18.26 -22.22
C HIS A 456 -2.32 -19.71 -21.86
N ALA A 457 -1.11 -20.18 -22.19
CA ALA A 457 -0.65 -21.49 -21.75
C ALA A 457 -0.49 -21.52 -20.22
N ILE A 458 0.13 -20.49 -19.64
CA ILE A 458 0.29 -20.35 -18.19
C ILE A 458 -1.06 -20.35 -17.49
N ASN A 459 -2.06 -19.61 -17.99
CA ASN A 459 -3.41 -19.58 -17.42
C ASN A 459 -4.10 -20.96 -17.44
N ARG A 460 -3.71 -21.84 -18.36
CA ARG A 460 -4.18 -23.24 -18.44
C ARG A 460 -3.31 -24.23 -17.65
N GLY A 461 -2.35 -23.74 -16.85
CA GLY A 461 -1.40 -24.58 -16.10
C GLY A 461 -0.36 -25.28 -16.99
N GLN A 462 -0.11 -24.76 -18.20
CA GLN A 462 0.85 -25.31 -19.16
C GLN A 462 2.06 -24.37 -19.29
N SER A 463 3.26 -24.94 -19.35
CA SER A 463 4.47 -24.13 -19.59
C SER A 463 4.47 -23.55 -21.02
N PRO A 464 4.96 -22.32 -21.21
CA PRO A 464 5.22 -21.77 -22.54
C PRO A 464 6.14 -22.69 -23.35
N LYS A 465 5.95 -22.71 -24.68
CA LYS A 465 6.77 -23.56 -25.56
C LYS A 465 8.23 -23.05 -25.57
N PRO A 466 9.23 -23.92 -25.37
CA PRO A 466 10.63 -23.53 -25.48
C PRO A 466 10.96 -23.09 -26.90
N THR A 467 11.68 -21.97 -27.02
CA THR A 467 12.12 -21.41 -28.30
C THR A 467 13.49 -21.95 -28.71
N ARG A 468 13.73 -22.15 -30.00
CA ARG A 468 15.01 -22.61 -30.54
C ARG A 468 15.85 -21.44 -31.06
N LYS A 469 17.16 -21.66 -31.13
CA LYS A 469 18.09 -20.68 -31.70
C LYS A 469 17.80 -20.51 -33.20
N GLY A 470 17.46 -19.30 -33.62
CA GLY A 470 17.11 -18.98 -35.00
C GLY A 470 15.62 -18.69 -35.23
N ASP A 471 14.77 -18.90 -34.23
CA ASP A 471 13.35 -18.57 -34.35
C ASP A 471 13.16 -17.03 -34.45
N GLU A 472 12.37 -16.62 -35.44
CA GLU A 472 11.80 -15.27 -35.53
C GLU A 472 10.53 -15.23 -34.67
N THR A 473 10.71 -14.85 -33.42
CA THR A 473 9.69 -14.87 -32.35
C THR A 473 9.91 -13.69 -31.44
N ASP A 474 8.83 -13.20 -30.84
CA ASP A 474 8.84 -12.14 -29.82
C ASP A 474 9.09 -12.69 -28.40
N PHE A 475 9.00 -14.00 -28.20
CA PHE A 475 9.28 -14.66 -26.93
C PHE A 475 10.54 -15.52 -27.01
N TYR A 476 11.41 -15.45 -25.99
CA TYR A 476 12.60 -16.29 -25.86
C TYR A 476 12.64 -16.95 -24.48
N TYR A 477 12.67 -18.29 -24.47
CA TYR A 477 12.77 -19.08 -23.24
C TYR A 477 14.22 -19.50 -22.99
N LEU A 478 14.79 -19.10 -21.85
CA LEU A 478 16.17 -19.44 -21.45
C LEU A 478 16.15 -20.22 -20.14
N THR A 479 16.64 -21.45 -20.18
CA THR A 479 16.87 -22.26 -18.97
C THR A 479 18.30 -22.06 -18.49
N VAL A 480 18.46 -21.78 -17.20
CA VAL A 480 19.77 -21.69 -16.55
C VAL A 480 19.68 -22.40 -15.21
N GLU A 481 20.61 -23.31 -14.95
CA GLU A 481 20.62 -24.13 -13.72
C GLU A 481 21.30 -23.38 -12.57
N GLU A 482 22.34 -22.60 -12.86
CA GLU A 482 23.12 -21.88 -11.86
C GLU A 482 22.77 -20.37 -11.80
N PRO A 483 22.41 -19.81 -10.62
CA PRO A 483 22.03 -18.40 -10.48
C PRO A 483 23.09 -17.40 -10.94
N GLU A 484 24.37 -17.72 -10.77
CA GLU A 484 25.50 -16.87 -11.18
C GLU A 484 25.62 -16.78 -12.70
N GLU A 485 25.37 -17.90 -13.38
CA GLU A 485 25.34 -17.95 -14.84
C GLU A 485 24.14 -17.17 -15.38
N LEU A 486 23.01 -17.19 -14.69
CA LEU A 486 21.81 -16.44 -15.07
C LEU A 486 22.06 -14.94 -15.01
N PHE A 487 22.72 -14.44 -13.96
CA PHE A 487 23.07 -13.02 -13.85
C PHE A 487 23.93 -12.57 -15.03
N SER A 488 25.01 -13.31 -15.31
CA SER A 488 25.92 -13.01 -16.42
C SER A 488 25.22 -13.04 -17.79
N LYS A 489 24.36 -14.05 -18.02
CA LYS A 489 23.56 -14.16 -19.24
C LYS A 489 22.56 -13.01 -19.37
N LEU A 490 21.88 -12.63 -18.28
CA LEU A 490 20.90 -11.54 -18.26
C LEU A 490 21.57 -10.20 -18.60
N MET A 491 22.73 -9.90 -18.01
CA MET A 491 23.51 -8.70 -18.36
C MET A 491 23.85 -8.67 -19.85
N ALA A 492 24.32 -9.78 -20.42
CA ALA A 492 24.63 -9.86 -21.85
C ALA A 492 23.40 -9.73 -22.74
N VAL A 493 22.23 -10.22 -22.30
CA VAL A 493 20.96 -10.11 -23.05
C VAL A 493 20.49 -8.66 -23.11
N VAL A 494 20.45 -7.99 -21.96
CA VAL A 494 19.91 -6.62 -21.81
C VAL A 494 20.85 -5.57 -22.41
N THR A 495 22.15 -5.64 -22.13
CA THR A 495 23.09 -4.59 -22.54
C THR A 495 23.62 -4.73 -23.96
N ARG A 496 23.55 -5.95 -24.53
CA ARG A 496 24.19 -6.25 -25.82
C ARG A 496 23.26 -6.96 -26.81
N ARG A 497 22.77 -8.16 -26.50
CA ARG A 497 22.10 -9.00 -27.51
C ARG A 497 20.78 -8.43 -28.03
N LEU A 498 19.92 -7.92 -27.15
CA LEU A 498 18.65 -7.29 -27.55
C LEU A 498 18.89 -5.96 -28.28
N PRO A 499 19.74 -5.04 -27.76
CA PRO A 499 20.12 -3.83 -28.49
C PRO A 499 20.71 -4.09 -29.88
N GLU A 500 21.69 -4.99 -30.00
CA GLU A 500 22.35 -5.31 -31.27
C GLU A 500 21.38 -5.94 -32.29
N ARG A 501 20.45 -6.77 -31.84
CA ARG A 501 19.53 -7.50 -32.73
C ARG A 501 18.33 -6.66 -33.18
N PHE A 502 17.78 -5.84 -32.30
CA PHE A 502 16.51 -5.13 -32.54
C PHE A 502 16.67 -3.60 -32.60
N GLY A 503 17.86 -3.07 -32.33
CA GLY A 503 18.13 -1.63 -32.34
C GLY A 503 17.53 -0.88 -31.15
N PHE A 504 17.23 -1.58 -30.06
CA PHE A 504 16.65 -1.01 -28.84
C PHE A 504 17.69 -0.25 -28.01
N ASP A 505 17.28 0.87 -27.42
CA ASP A 505 18.02 1.55 -26.37
C ASP A 505 17.98 0.70 -25.08
N PRO A 506 19.13 0.28 -24.54
CA PRO A 506 19.18 -0.59 -23.35
C PRO A 506 18.50 0.00 -22.10
N VAL A 507 18.34 1.32 -22.05
CA VAL A 507 17.80 2.05 -20.89
C VAL A 507 16.35 2.44 -21.11
N LYS A 508 15.97 2.87 -22.33
CA LYS A 508 14.63 3.38 -22.60
C LYS A 508 13.65 2.32 -23.09
N ASP A 509 14.13 1.34 -23.84
CA ASP A 509 13.28 0.40 -24.55
C ASP A 509 13.22 -0.98 -23.87
N ILE A 510 14.11 -1.26 -22.90
CA ILE A 510 14.21 -2.55 -22.22
C ILE A 510 13.88 -2.41 -20.73
N GLN A 511 12.87 -3.15 -20.29
CA GLN A 511 12.51 -3.26 -18.88
C GLN A 511 12.89 -4.65 -18.36
N VAL A 512 13.65 -4.69 -17.26
CA VAL A 512 13.94 -5.92 -16.52
C VAL A 512 12.94 -6.06 -15.37
N LEU A 513 12.29 -7.22 -15.26
CA LEU A 513 11.36 -7.55 -14.18
C LEU A 513 11.94 -8.69 -13.34
N ALA A 514 11.85 -8.57 -12.01
CA ALA A 514 12.31 -9.58 -11.07
C ALA A 514 11.22 -9.83 -10.01
N PRO A 515 10.94 -11.10 -9.65
CA PRO A 515 9.89 -11.43 -8.70
C PRO A 515 10.24 -11.04 -7.25
N MET A 516 11.53 -10.82 -6.96
CA MET A 516 12.01 -10.48 -5.63
C MET A 516 12.75 -9.14 -5.61
N ASN A 517 12.59 -8.39 -4.53
CA ASN A 517 13.32 -7.13 -4.32
C ASN A 517 14.77 -7.34 -3.82
N ARG A 518 15.05 -8.46 -3.15
CA ARG A 518 16.35 -8.78 -2.52
C ARG A 518 16.93 -10.08 -3.12
N GLY A 519 18.22 -10.31 -2.90
CA GLY A 519 18.98 -11.46 -3.42
C GLY A 519 19.83 -11.11 -4.65
N GLY A 520 20.72 -12.00 -5.08
CA GLY A 520 21.62 -11.75 -6.22
C GLY A 520 20.91 -11.44 -7.54
N LEU A 521 19.70 -11.98 -7.73
CA LEU A 521 18.82 -11.72 -8.87
C LEU A 521 17.61 -10.83 -8.52
N GLY A 522 17.65 -10.18 -7.35
CA GLY A 522 16.59 -9.27 -6.93
C GLY A 522 16.72 -7.91 -7.59
N ALA A 523 15.59 -7.19 -7.70
CA ALA A 523 15.51 -5.89 -8.37
C ALA A 523 16.58 -4.89 -7.89
N ARG A 524 16.89 -4.84 -6.59
CA ARG A 524 17.92 -3.93 -6.05
C ARG A 524 19.33 -4.25 -6.57
N SER A 525 19.68 -5.52 -6.62
CA SER A 525 21.01 -5.97 -7.08
C SER A 525 21.15 -5.77 -8.58
N LEU A 526 20.08 -6.07 -9.34
CA LEU A 526 20.04 -5.84 -10.78
C LEU A 526 20.13 -4.35 -11.13
N ASN A 527 19.45 -3.47 -10.37
CA ASN A 527 19.54 -2.03 -10.58
C ASN A 527 20.98 -1.51 -10.40
N VAL A 528 21.70 -1.97 -9.36
CA VAL A 528 23.09 -1.56 -9.14
C VAL A 528 24.01 -2.07 -10.25
N ALA A 529 23.72 -3.22 -10.84
CA ALA A 529 24.52 -3.81 -11.91
C ALA A 529 24.24 -3.22 -13.30
N LEU A 530 23.02 -2.72 -13.54
CA LEU A 530 22.57 -2.14 -14.81
C LEU A 530 22.80 -0.61 -14.87
N GLN A 531 22.97 0.05 -13.72
CA GLN A 531 23.42 1.45 -13.60
C GLN A 531 24.92 1.55 -13.85
#